data_AF-I4C9T5-F1
#
_entry.id   AF-I4C9T5-F1
#
_cell.length_a   1.000
_cell.length_b   1.000
_cell.length_c   1.000
_cell.angle_alpha   90.00
_cell.angle_beta   90.00
_cell.angle_gamma   90.00
#
_symmetry.space_group_name_H-M   'P 1'
#
loop_
_entity.id
_entity.type
_entity.pdbx_description
1 polymer ?
#
loop_
_entity_poly.entity_id
_entity_poly.type
_entity_poly.pdbx_seq_one_letter_code
_entity_poly.pdbx_strand_id
1 'polypeptide(L)' 'MEYFLCVLGMVMVLEGLPYFGFPDKMKQFMKTVLEQDDATLRIMGSILMVSGLFIIFLARKSLE' A
#
# COMPACT_ATOMS: atom_id res chain seq x y z
N MET A 1 18.08 7.05 11.25
CA MET A 1 16.69 7.39 11.62
C MET A 1 16.01 8.27 10.58
N GLU A 2 16.73 9.20 9.94
CA GLU A 2 16.17 10.12 8.93
C GLU A 2 15.55 9.40 7.73
N TYR A 3 16.16 8.32 7.25
CA TYR A 3 15.63 7.55 6.12
C TYR A 3 14.28 6.88 6.40
N PHE A 4 14.09 6.37 7.62
CA PHE A 4 12.83 5.76 8.04
C PHE A 4 11.70 6.80 8.09
N LEU A 5 11.97 7.96 8.68
CA LEU A 5 11.02 9.08 8.73
C LEU A 5 10.66 9.62 7.34
N CYS A 6 11.65 9.69 6.43
CA CYS A 6 11.43 10.14 5.05
C CYS A 6 10.53 9.16 4.27
N VAL A 7 10.82 7.86 4.33
CA VAL A 7 9.99 6.83 3.68
C VAL A 7 8.59 6.79 4.28
N LEU A 8 8.47 6.90 5.60
CA LEU A 8 7.17 7.00 6.28
C LEU A 8 6.37 8.20 5.75
N GLY A 9 7.01 9.38 5.65
CA GLY A 9 6.40 10.58 5.10
C GLY A 9 5.98 10.42 3.63
N MET A 10 6.81 9.77 2.81
CA MET A 10 6.48 9.50 1.41
C MET A 10 5.25 8.59 1.27
N VAL A 11 5.14 7.53 2.09
CA VAL A 11 3.97 6.66 2.11
C VAL A 11 2.72 7.43 2.52
N MET A 12 2.80 8.31 3.53
CA MET A 12 1.68 9.15 3.95
C MET A 12 1.20 10.09 2.84
N VAL A 13 2.12 10.69 2.07
CA VAL A 13 1.77 11.55 0.92
C VAL A 13 1.13 10.73 -0.20
N LEU A 14 1.71 9.57 -0.53
CA LEU A 14 1.19 8.70 -1.59
C LEU A 14 -0.20 8.15 -1.27
N GLU A 15 -0.43 7.71 -0.03
CA GLU A 15 -1.75 7.26 0.42
C GLU A 15 -2.74 8.42 0.48
N GLY A 16 -2.33 9.60 0.98
CA GLY A 16 -3.20 10.78 1.13
C GLY A 16 -3.63 11.43 -0.18
N LEU A 17 -2.81 11.35 -1.23
CA LEU A 17 -3.07 12.03 -2.50
C LEU A 17 -4.34 11.53 -3.23
N PRO A 18 -4.62 10.22 -3.34
CA PRO A 18 -5.89 9.74 -3.86
C PRO A 18 -7.10 10.19 -3.04
N TYR A 19 -7.00 10.23 -1.70
CA TYR A 19 -8.09 10.72 -0.84
C TYR A 19 -8.37 12.21 -1.06
N PHE A 20 -7.32 13.02 -1.26
CA PHE A 20 -7.44 14.46 -1.48
C PHE A 20 -7.89 14.81 -2.91
N GLY A 21 -7.25 14.21 -3.92
CA GLY A 21 -7.47 14.54 -5.33
C GLY A 21 -8.71 13.88 -5.95
N PHE A 22 -9.04 12.66 -5.53
CA PHE A 22 -10.11 11.87 -6.15
C PHE A 22 -10.98 11.11 -5.12
N PRO A 23 -11.64 11.83 -4.19
CA PRO A 23 -12.42 11.20 -3.11
C PRO A 23 -13.58 10.33 -3.62
N ASP A 24 -14.17 10.65 -4.77
CA ASP A 24 -15.27 9.88 -5.36
C ASP A 24 -14.82 8.49 -5.84
N LYS A 25 -13.66 8.43 -6.51
CA LYS A 25 -13.05 7.18 -6.98
C LYS A 25 -12.65 6.29 -5.81
N MET A 26 -12.11 6.88 -4.75
CA MET A 26 -11.74 6.12 -3.54
C MET A 26 -12.95 5.50 -2.86
N LYS A 27 -14.07 6.24 -2.76
CA LYS A 27 -15.33 5.71 -2.20
C LYS A 27 -15.92 4.59 -3.04
N GLN A 28 -15.89 4.71 -4.38
CA GLN A 28 -16.31 3.63 -5.27
C GLN A 28 -15.44 2.39 -5.10
N PHE A 29 -14.11 2.57 -5.03
CA PHE A 29 -13.18 1.47 -4.82
C PHE A 29 -13.42 0.75 -3.49
N MET A 30 -13.65 1.50 -2.40
CA MET A 30 -14.00 0.94 -1.09
C MET A 30 -15.31 0.13 -1.12
N LYS A 31 -16.33 0.57 -1.87
CA LYS A 31 -17.55 -0.22 -2.04
C LYS A 31 -17.28 -1.54 -2.74
N THR A 32 -16.51 -1.52 -3.82
CA THR A 32 -16.12 -2.75 -4.52
C THR A 32 -15.34 -3.71 -3.60
N VAL A 33 -14.45 -3.18 -2.76
CA VAL A 33 -13.70 -3.95 -1.76
C VAL A 33 -14.63 -4.59 -0.73
N LEU A 34 -15.66 -3.88 -0.27
CA LEU A 34 -16.67 -4.41 0.68
C LEU A 34 -17.58 -5.48 0.06
N GLU A 35 -17.75 -5.48 -1.26
CA GLU A 35 -18.52 -6.51 -1.97
C GLU A 35 -17.70 -7.78 -2.28
N GLN A 36 -16.38 -7.76 -2.08
CA GLN A 36 -15.53 -8.95 -2.27
C GLN A 36 -15.55 -9.85 -1.03
N ASP A 37 -15.45 -11.16 -1.29
CA ASP A 37 -15.38 -12.17 -0.24
C ASP A 37 -14.08 -12.03 0.59
N ASP A 38 -14.19 -12.20 1.92
CA ASP A 38 -13.07 -12.11 2.86
C ASP A 38 -11.87 -12.98 2.47
N ALA A 39 -12.12 -14.15 1.86
CA ALA A 39 -11.06 -15.05 1.40
C ALA A 39 -10.22 -14.41 0.28
N THR A 40 -10.88 -13.75 -0.68
CA THR A 40 -10.21 -13.07 -1.80
C THR A 40 -9.42 -11.87 -1.30
N LEU A 41 -9.99 -11.10 -0.37
CA LEU A 41 -9.33 -9.95 0.23
C LEU A 41 -8.07 -10.36 1.01
N ARG A 42 -8.14 -11.46 1.77
CA ARG A 42 -6.99 -12.02 2.49
C ARG A 42 -5.89 -12.51 1.57
N ILE A 43 -6.23 -13.21 0.49
CA ILE A 43 -5.24 -13.68 -0.48
C ILE A 43 -4.57 -12.48 -1.16
N MET A 44 -5.36 -11.51 -1.62
CA MET A 44 -4.84 -10.31 -2.26
C MET A 44 -3.91 -9.54 -1.31
N GLY A 45 -4.33 -9.31 -0.07
CA GLY A 45 -3.51 -8.67 0.96
C GLY A 45 -2.24 -9.46 1.30
N SER A 46 -2.30 -10.80 1.30
CA SER A 46 -1.14 -11.65 1.54
C SER A 46 -0.12 -11.56 0.41
N ILE A 47 -0.57 -11.57 -0.86
CA ILE A 47 0.29 -11.38 -2.03
C ILE A 47 0.94 -9.99 -1.97
N LEU A 48 0.17 -8.96 -1.60
CA LEU A 48 0.66 -7.59 -1.47
C LEU A 48 1.71 -7.47 -0.37
N MET A 49 1.50 -8.09 0.80
CA MET A 49 2.48 -8.11 1.88
C MET A 49 3.77 -8.85 1.49
N VAL A 50 3.66 -10.04 0.89
CA VAL A 50 4.82 -10.84 0.49
C VAL A 50 5.63 -10.13 -0.60
N SER A 51 4.96 -9.55 -1.60
CA SER A 51 5.64 -8.76 -2.64
C SER A 51 6.30 -7.51 -2.07
N GLY A 52 5.63 -6.79 -1.17
CA GLY A 52 6.22 -5.65 -0.46
C GLY A 52 7.46 -6.02 0.34
N LEU A 53 7.41 -7.11 1.10
CA LEU A 53 8.58 -7.65 1.82
C LEU A 53 9.71 -8.05 0.87
N PHE A 54 9.39 -8.65 -0.27
CA PHE A 54 10.36 -9.02 -1.28
C PHE A 54 11.06 -7.80 -1.90
N ILE A 55 10.30 -6.73 -2.20
CA ILE A 55 10.86 -5.46 -2.70
C ILE A 55 11.76 -4.82 -1.64
N ILE A 56 11.33 -4.78 -0.37
CA ILE A 56 12.15 -4.24 0.73
C ILE A 56 13.44 -5.04 0.86
N PHE A 57 13.36 -6.38 0.76
CA PHE A 57 14.53 -7.25 0.82
C PHE A 57 15.51 -6.98 -0.33
N LEU A 58 15.02 -6.85 -1.57
CA LEU A 58 15.84 -6.51 -2.73
C LEU A 58 16.44 -5.10 -2.63
N ALA A 59 15.64 -4.12 -2.23
CA ALA A 59 16.09 -2.73 -2.07
C ALA A 59 17.17 -2.63 -0.99
N ARG A 60 17.00 -3.34 0.13
CA ARG A 60 18.00 -3.40 1.19
C ARG A 60 19.28 -4.09 0.72
N LYS A 61 19.18 -5.23 0.03
CA LYS A 61 20.33 -5.95 -0.51
C LYS A 61 21.08 -5.16 -1.58
N SER A 62 20.41 -4.31 -2.35
CA SER A 62 21.03 -3.43 -3.35
C SER A 62 21.76 -2.23 -2.74
N LEU A 63 21.51 -1.93 -1.46
CA LEU A 63 22.12 -0.83 -0.71
C LEU A 63 23.35 -1.29 0.12
N GLU A 64 23.60 -2.60 0.19
CA GLU A 64 24.76 -3.24 0.83
C GLU A 64 25.92 -3.45 -0.15
#